data_AF-A0A963V7U3-F1
#
_entry.id   AF-A0A963V7U3-F1
#
_cell.length_a   1.000
_cell.length_b   1.000
_cell.length_c   1.000
_cell.angle_alpha   90.00
_cell.angle_beta   90.00
_cell.angle_gamma   90.00
#
_symmetry.space_group_name_H-M   'P 1'
#
loop_
_entity.id
_entity.type
_entity.pdbx_description
1 polymer ?
#
loop_
_entity_poly.entity_id
_entity_poly.type
_entity_poly.pdbx_seq_one_letter_code
_entity_poly.pdbx_strand_id
1 'polypeptide(L)'
;GEVPDITSRLRADLIVALTRAAAQEYEGSIKDGAVDDLFAYVEAQGFIAVARDQAAMLAADAAAADVAARIDAALAATGSVFGGLETGRPLAGDPGVIFSAAATAELAAYRLK
;
A
#
# COMPACT_ATOMS: atom_id res chain seq x y z
N GLY A 1 23.02 -15.47 7.62
CA GLY A 1 21.56 -15.40 7.54
C GLY A 1 21.16 -15.95 6.19
N GLU A 2 20.05 -16.67 6.12
CA GLU A 2 19.50 -17.19 4.86
C GLU A 2 19.28 -16.03 3.88
N VAL A 3 19.66 -16.21 2.61
CA VAL A 3 19.54 -15.18 1.59
C VAL A 3 18.08 -15.12 1.14
N PRO A 4 17.42 -13.95 1.13
CA PRO A 4 16.05 -13.83 0.66
C PRO A 4 15.90 -14.36 -0.76
N ASP A 5 14.81 -15.07 -1.04
CA ASP A 5 14.51 -15.54 -2.39
C ASP A 5 14.36 -14.34 -3.35
N ILE A 6 14.79 -14.50 -4.62
CA ILE A 6 14.57 -13.51 -5.69
C ILE A 6 13.08 -13.14 -5.79
N THR A 7 12.21 -14.12 -5.53
CA THR A 7 10.75 -13.90 -5.45
C THR A 7 10.37 -12.92 -4.35
N SER A 8 11.04 -12.95 -3.18
CA SER A 8 10.77 -12.05 -2.06
C SER A 8 11.15 -10.61 -2.39
N ARG A 9 12.27 -10.40 -3.08
CA ARG A 9 12.64 -9.06 -3.57
C ARG A 9 11.63 -8.54 -4.60
N LEU A 10 11.30 -9.35 -5.61
CA LEU A 10 10.33 -8.97 -6.64
C LEU A 10 8.97 -8.64 -6.03
N ARG A 11 8.54 -9.40 -5.02
CA ARG A 11 7.29 -9.16 -4.30
C ARG A 11 7.32 -7.85 -3.51
N ALA A 12 8.43 -7.55 -2.83
CA ALA A 12 8.59 -6.27 -2.14
C ALA A 12 8.55 -5.08 -3.12
N ASP A 13 9.17 -5.21 -4.29
CA ASP A 13 9.12 -4.20 -5.35
C ASP A 13 7.70 -4.01 -5.91
N LEU A 14 6.96 -5.10 -6.10
CA LEU A 14 5.55 -5.06 -6.50
C LEU A 14 4.69 -4.32 -5.47
N ILE A 15 4.89 -4.58 -4.18
CA ILE A 15 4.16 -3.88 -3.11
C ILE A 15 4.42 -2.38 -3.16
N VAL A 16 5.67 -1.96 -3.35
CA VAL A 16 6.03 -0.54 -3.47
C VAL A 16 5.34 0.09 -4.68
N ALA A 17 5.36 -0.58 -5.83
CA ALA A 17 4.73 -0.09 -7.06
C ALA A 17 3.21 0.07 -6.89
N LEU A 18 2.53 -0.94 -6.34
CA LEU A 18 1.09 -0.90 -6.07
C LEU A 18 0.72 0.21 -5.09
N THR A 19 1.51 0.38 -4.02
CA THR A 19 1.23 1.42 -3.01
C THR A 19 1.43 2.82 -3.58
N ARG A 20 2.42 3.03 -4.48
CA ARG A 20 2.60 4.29 -5.19
C ARG A 20 1.47 4.57 -6.18
N ALA A 21 1.05 3.56 -6.94
CA ALA A 21 -0.11 3.68 -7.84
C ALA A 21 -1.38 4.04 -7.05
N ALA A 22 -1.60 3.37 -5.91
CA ALA A 22 -2.70 3.70 -5.01
C ALA A 22 -2.66 5.16 -4.54
N ALA A 23 -1.48 5.68 -4.19
CA ALA A 23 -1.35 7.08 -3.77
C ALA A 23 -1.71 8.05 -4.89
N GLN A 24 -1.28 7.75 -6.12
CA GLN A 24 -1.56 8.58 -7.31
C GLN A 24 -3.05 8.58 -7.67
N GLU A 25 -3.68 7.40 -7.71
CA GLU A 25 -5.12 7.29 -7.98
C GLU A 25 -5.94 7.97 -6.89
N TYR A 26 -5.55 7.79 -5.62
CA TYR A 26 -6.25 8.42 -4.50
C TYR A 26 -6.12 9.95 -4.53
N GLU A 27 -4.91 10.48 -4.78
CA GLU A 27 -4.70 11.91 -4.96
C GLU A 27 -5.55 12.46 -6.12
N GLY A 28 -5.54 11.78 -7.27
CA GLY A 28 -6.36 12.15 -8.42
C GLY A 28 -7.87 12.06 -8.17
N SER A 29 -8.30 11.19 -7.27
CA SER A 29 -9.71 11.02 -6.91
C SER A 29 -10.27 12.16 -6.05
N ILE A 30 -9.41 12.97 -5.43
CA ILE A 30 -9.81 14.02 -4.50
C ILE A 30 -9.69 15.40 -5.14
N LYS A 31 -10.76 16.16 -5.05
CA LYS A 31 -10.82 17.55 -5.49
C LYS A 31 -11.61 18.39 -4.49
N ASP A 32 -11.08 19.55 -4.13
CA ASP A 32 -11.71 20.49 -3.21
C ASP A 32 -12.16 19.86 -1.87
N GLY A 33 -11.40 18.86 -1.38
CA GLY A 33 -11.68 18.16 -0.12
C GLY A 33 -12.83 17.15 -0.20
N ALA A 34 -13.23 16.74 -1.41
CA ALA A 34 -14.22 15.69 -1.65
C ALA A 34 -13.68 14.68 -2.66
N VAL A 35 -14.25 13.47 -2.65
CA VAL A 35 -14.00 12.49 -3.72
C VAL A 35 -14.83 12.89 -4.94
N ASP A 36 -14.15 13.27 -6.02
CA ASP A 36 -14.73 13.71 -7.29
C ASP A 36 -14.74 12.56 -8.32
N ASP A 37 -13.79 11.63 -8.21
CA ASP A 37 -13.75 10.40 -9.01
C ASP A 37 -13.85 9.15 -8.12
N LEU A 38 -15.05 8.58 -8.07
CA LEU A 38 -15.31 7.36 -7.30
C LEU A 38 -14.56 6.14 -7.84
N PHE A 39 -14.31 6.05 -9.15
CA PHE A 39 -13.62 4.91 -9.74
C PHE A 39 -12.15 4.90 -9.35
N ALA A 40 -11.46 6.03 -9.47
CA ALA A 40 -10.07 6.19 -9.03
C ALA A 40 -9.92 5.94 -7.51
N TYR A 41 -10.88 6.40 -6.70
CA TYR A 41 -10.89 6.12 -5.25
C TYR A 41 -10.95 4.62 -4.93
N VAL A 42 -11.84 3.89 -5.60
CA VAL A 42 -12.00 2.44 -5.41
C VAL A 42 -10.80 1.68 -5.99
N GLU A 43 -10.23 2.14 -7.11
CA GLU A 43 -9.02 1.57 -7.69
C GLU A 43 -7.82 1.70 -6.73
N ALA A 44 -7.63 2.87 -6.12
CA ALA A 44 -6.63 3.07 -5.08
C ALA A 44 -6.81 2.09 -3.90
N GLN A 45 -8.04 1.91 -3.43
CA GLN A 45 -8.35 0.95 -2.38
C GLN A 45 -8.03 -0.50 -2.81
N GLY A 46 -8.32 -0.84 -4.06
CA GLY A 46 -8.00 -2.13 -4.66
C GLY A 46 -6.51 -2.40 -4.71
N PHE A 47 -5.70 -1.43 -5.14
CA PHE A 47 -4.24 -1.56 -5.14
C PHE A 47 -3.67 -1.81 -3.73
N ILE A 48 -4.19 -1.12 -2.70
CA ILE A 48 -3.79 -1.38 -1.30
C ILE A 48 -4.19 -2.78 -0.85
N ALA A 49 -5.37 -3.26 -1.22
CA ALA A 49 -5.79 -4.63 -0.89
C ALA A 49 -4.84 -5.66 -1.50
N VAL A 50 -4.51 -5.53 -2.79
CA VAL A 50 -3.55 -6.42 -3.45
C VAL A 50 -2.16 -6.31 -2.82
N ALA A 51 -1.70 -5.10 -2.47
CA ALA A 51 -0.43 -4.90 -1.79
C ALA A 51 -0.37 -5.64 -0.43
N ARG A 52 -1.48 -5.67 0.33
CA ARG A 52 -1.58 -6.43 1.59
C ARG A 52 -1.52 -7.93 1.37
N ASP A 53 -2.18 -8.45 0.34
CA ASP A 53 -2.09 -9.87 -0.03
C ASP A 53 -0.65 -10.25 -0.37
N GLN A 54 0.06 -9.39 -1.11
CA GLN A 54 1.47 -9.59 -1.40
C GLN A 54 2.35 -9.50 -0.14
N ALA A 55 2.05 -8.61 0.80
CA ALA A 55 2.78 -8.53 2.08
C ALA A 55 2.58 -9.80 2.91
N ALA A 56 1.37 -10.37 2.94
CA ALA A 56 1.10 -11.65 3.60
C ALA A 56 1.88 -12.81 2.96
N MET A 57 1.97 -12.85 1.63
CA MET A 57 2.81 -13.83 0.93
C MET A 57 4.30 -13.62 1.18
N LEU A 58 4.75 -12.37 1.35
CA LEU A 58 6.15 -12.06 1.70
C LEU A 58 6.49 -12.55 3.10
N ALA A 59 5.56 -12.46 4.05
CA ALA A 59 5.74 -12.92 5.42
C ALA A 59 5.91 -14.44 5.54
N ALA A 60 5.50 -15.21 4.51
CA ALA A 60 5.70 -16.66 4.46
C ALA A 60 7.17 -17.05 4.25
N ASP A 61 8.01 -16.15 3.74
CA ASP A 61 9.47 -16.32 3.70
C ASP A 61 10.07 -15.86 5.03
N ALA A 62 10.63 -16.80 5.79
CA ALA A 62 11.26 -16.53 7.08
C ALA A 62 12.42 -15.53 6.97
N ALA A 63 13.15 -15.50 5.86
CA ALA A 63 14.23 -14.55 5.63
C ALA A 63 13.72 -13.12 5.40
N ALA A 64 12.46 -12.96 4.99
CA ALA A 64 11.81 -11.68 4.71
C ALA A 64 10.81 -11.22 5.79
N ALA A 65 10.60 -12.01 6.85
CA ALA A 65 9.56 -11.77 7.86
C ALA A 65 9.62 -10.35 8.47
N ASP A 66 10.80 -9.86 8.85
CA ASP A 66 10.98 -8.51 9.41
C ASP A 66 10.66 -7.40 8.40
N VAL A 67 10.96 -7.64 7.12
CA VAL A 67 10.63 -6.71 6.04
C VAL A 67 9.12 -6.72 5.78
N ALA A 68 8.51 -7.90 5.74
CA ALA A 68 7.07 -8.07 5.57
C ALA A 68 6.29 -7.38 6.70
N ALA A 69 6.70 -7.55 7.96
CA ALA A 69 6.03 -6.91 9.10
C ALA A 69 6.08 -5.37 9.04
N ARG A 70 7.20 -4.79 8.58
CA ARG A 70 7.33 -3.33 8.40
C ARG A 70 6.46 -2.82 7.24
N ILE A 71 6.41 -3.56 6.15
CA ILE A 71 5.54 -3.25 5.01
C ILE A 71 4.06 -3.34 5.44
N ASP A 72 3.67 -4.40 6.14
CA ASP A 72 2.30 -4.59 6.61
C ASP A 72 1.85 -3.46 7.53
N ALA A 73 2.70 -3.05 8.49
CA ALA A 73 2.41 -1.91 9.36
C ALA A 73 2.21 -0.60 8.56
N ALA A 74 3.01 -0.37 7.52
CA ALA A 74 2.86 0.78 6.64
C ALA A 74 1.53 0.74 5.86
N LEU A 75 1.18 -0.43 5.31
CA LEU A 75 -0.07 -0.65 4.60
C LEU A 75 -1.30 -0.59 5.52
N ALA A 76 -1.18 -0.96 6.79
CA ALA A 76 -2.28 -0.85 7.75
C ALA A 76 -2.67 0.62 8.00
N ALA A 77 -1.68 1.53 8.05
CA ALA A 77 -1.92 2.96 8.27
C ALA A 77 -2.80 3.62 7.19
N THR A 78 -2.75 3.11 5.95
CA THR A 78 -3.58 3.63 4.84
C THR A 78 -5.07 3.36 5.04
N GLY A 79 -5.46 2.41 5.91
CA GLY A 79 -6.87 2.15 6.21
C GLY A 79 -7.60 3.38 6.77
N SER A 80 -6.87 4.33 7.35
CA SER A 80 -7.44 5.57 7.92
C SER A 80 -8.01 6.54 6.88
N VAL A 81 -7.59 6.44 5.61
CA VAL A 81 -8.05 7.35 4.55
C VAL A 81 -9.18 6.75 3.70
N PHE A 82 -9.42 5.44 3.81
CA PHE A 82 -10.50 4.76 3.12
C PHE A 82 -11.75 4.63 4.00
N GLY A 83 -12.93 4.90 3.46
CA GLY A 83 -14.21 4.64 4.13
C GLY A 83 -15.38 5.39 3.53
N GLY A 84 -16.59 5.16 4.04
CA GLY A 84 -17.80 5.90 3.67
C GLY A 84 -18.46 5.43 2.38
N LEU A 85 -17.84 4.50 1.63
CA LEU A 85 -18.42 3.86 0.44
C LEU A 85 -19.76 3.18 0.74
N GLU A 86 -19.87 2.52 1.88
CA GLU A 86 -21.08 1.85 2.37
C GLU A 86 -22.26 2.81 2.62
N THR A 87 -21.97 4.10 2.80
CA THR A 87 -22.97 5.15 3.00
C THR A 87 -23.19 6.01 1.74
N GLY A 88 -22.48 5.71 0.65
CA GLY A 88 -22.48 6.52 -0.58
C GLY A 88 -21.79 7.88 -0.42
N ARG A 89 -20.99 8.06 0.63
CA ARG A 89 -20.25 9.29 0.92
C ARG A 89 -18.80 8.95 1.27
N PRO A 90 -17.97 8.65 0.26
CA PRO A 90 -16.58 8.29 0.49
C PRO A 90 -15.82 9.41 1.21
N LEU A 91 -14.92 9.01 2.10
CA LEU A 91 -14.08 9.93 2.88
C LEU A 91 -12.95 10.47 2.01
N ALA A 92 -12.79 11.79 1.98
CA ALA A 92 -11.63 12.45 1.41
C ALA A 92 -10.59 12.74 2.51
N GLY A 93 -9.73 11.74 2.78
CA GLY A 93 -8.55 11.88 3.63
C GLY A 93 -7.31 12.43 2.91
N ASP A 94 -6.20 12.59 3.64
CA ASP A 94 -4.91 13.08 3.12
C ASP A 94 -4.18 12.01 2.27
N PRO A 95 -3.94 12.23 0.96
CA PRO A 95 -3.17 11.32 0.12
C PRO A 95 -1.75 11.07 0.63
N GLY A 96 -1.18 12.01 1.39
CA GLY A 96 0.14 11.92 2.00
C GLY A 96 0.31 10.68 2.89
N VAL A 97 -0.77 10.16 3.47
CA VAL A 97 -0.75 8.90 4.24
C VAL A 97 -0.35 7.72 3.36
N ILE A 98 -0.87 7.63 2.13
CA ILE A 98 -0.56 6.53 1.21
C ILE A 98 0.85 6.69 0.64
N PHE A 99 1.26 7.93 0.30
CA PHE A 99 2.64 8.20 -0.10
C PHE A 99 3.66 7.85 1.00
N SER A 100 3.34 8.16 2.26
CA SER A 100 4.18 7.79 3.41
C SER A 100 4.30 6.27 3.57
N ALA A 101 3.20 5.54 3.38
CA ALA A 101 3.20 4.09 3.38
C ALA A 101 4.09 3.53 2.25
N ALA A 102 3.99 4.09 1.03
CA ALA A 102 4.82 3.68 -0.10
C ALA A 102 6.32 3.89 0.17
N ALA A 103 6.71 5.05 0.69
CA ALA A 103 8.09 5.35 1.04
C ALA A 103 8.62 4.43 2.17
N THR A 104 7.79 4.13 3.16
CA THR A 104 8.14 3.21 4.25
C THR A 104 8.33 1.79 3.73
N ALA A 105 7.46 1.33 2.83
CA ALA A 105 7.57 0.04 2.18
C ALA A 105 8.84 -0.06 1.32
N GLU A 106 9.19 1.00 0.59
CA GLU A 106 10.42 1.06 -0.22
C GLU A 106 11.69 0.98 0.64
N LEU A 107 11.71 1.71 1.76
CA LEU A 107 12.81 1.66 2.73
C LEU A 107 12.93 0.26 3.36
N ALA A 108 11.81 -0.40 3.64
CA ALA A 108 11.81 -1.78 4.13
C ALA A 108 12.34 -2.75 3.07
N ALA A 109 11.85 -2.66 1.84
CA ALA A 109 12.25 -3.49 0.72
C ALA A 109 13.75 -3.39 0.43
N TYR A 110 14.37 -2.22 0.59
CA TYR A 110 15.82 -2.03 0.41
C TYR A 110 16.67 -3.00 1.24
N ARG A 111 16.15 -3.55 2.35
CA ARG A 111 16.86 -4.52 3.19
C ARG A 111 16.92 -5.94 2.62
N LEU A 112 16.19 -6.20 1.53
CA LEU A 112 16.25 -7.47 0.78
C LEU A 112 17.28 -7.42 -0.37
N LYS A 113 18.14 -6.40 -0.41
CA LYS A 113 19.22 -6.28 -1.40
C LYS A 113 20.44 -7.11 -1.02
#